data_AF-A0A920WR83-F1
#
_entry.id   AF-A0A920WR83-F1
#
_cell.length_a   1.000
_cell.length_b   1.000
_cell.length_c   1.000
_cell.angle_alpha   90.00
_cell.angle_beta   90.00
_cell.angle_gamma   90.00
#
_symmetry.space_group_name_H-M   'P 1'
#
loop_
_entity.id
_entity.type
_entity.pdbx_description
1 polymer ?
#
loop_
_entity_poly.entity_id
_entity_poly.type
_entity_poly.pdbx_seq_one_letter_code
_entity_poly.pdbx_strand_id
1 'polypeptide(L)' 'MVEHDEKTIRRADHVIDMGPGAGLHGGEVVVAGPLDRVSHIKNR' A
#
# COMPACT_ATOMS: atom_id res chain seq x y z
N MET A 1 10.00 0.86 -5.66
CA MET A 1 10.45 -0.37 -4.97
C MET A 1 9.20 -1.15 -4.58
N VAL A 2 9.16 -2.46 -4.78
CA VAL A 2 8.07 -3.30 -4.26
C VAL A 2 8.57 -3.89 -2.95
N GLU A 3 7.83 -3.65 -1.87
CA GLU A 3 8.22 -4.10 -0.54
C GLU A 3 7.04 -4.61 0.27
N HIS A 4 7.36 -5.49 1.21
CA HIS A 4 6.40 -6.07 2.15
C HIS A 4 6.83 -5.87 3.60
N ASP A 5 8.09 -5.48 3.86
CA ASP A 5 8.52 -5.11 5.20
C ASP A 5 7.96 -3.74 5.61
N GLU A 6 7.21 -3.71 6.71
CA GLU A 6 6.55 -2.51 7.20
C GLU A 6 7.54 -1.42 7.62
N LYS A 7 8.71 -1.77 8.14
CA LYS A 7 9.70 -0.77 8.59
C LYS A 7 10.33 -0.05 7.40
N THR A 8 10.49 -0.74 6.28
CA THR A 8 10.95 -0.13 5.02
C THR A 8 9.85 0.75 4.44
N ILE A 9 8.61 0.27 4.38
CA ILE A 9 7.46 1.05 3.88
C ILE A 9 7.25 2.33 4.69
N ARG A 10 7.38 2.26 6.03
CA ARG A 10 7.22 3.43 6.91
C ARG A 10 8.26 4.53 6.71
N ARG A 11 9.35 4.24 6.00
CA ARG A 11 10.40 5.22 5.66
C ARG A 11 10.24 5.80 4.26
N ALA A 12 9.25 5.36 3.49
CA ALA A 12 9.03 5.84 2.14
C ALA A 12 8.32 7.20 2.15
N ASP A 13 8.77 8.10 1.28
CA ASP A 13 8.12 9.41 1.06
C ASP A 13 6.73 9.26 0.41
N HIS A 14 6.56 8.19 -0.38
CA HIS A 14 5.33 7.91 -1.11
C HIS A 14 5.09 6.40 -1.20
N VAL A 15 3.84 6.01 -1.05
CA VAL A 15 3.39 4.62 -1.06
C VAL A 15 2.24 4.46 -2.04
N ILE A 16 2.30 3.38 -2.80
CA ILE A 16 1.22 2.93 -3.68
C ILE A 16 0.81 1.54 -3.19
N ASP A 17 -0.46 1.38 -2.82
CA ASP A 17 -1.02 0.10 -2.39
C ASP A 17 -1.84 -0.52 -3.52
N MET A 18 -1.59 -1.81 -3.78
CA MET A 18 -2.16 -2.56 -4.89
C MET A 18 -3.07 -3.66 -4.33
N GLY A 19 -4.30 -3.75 -4.83
CA GLY A 19 -5.29 -4.67 -4.29
C GLY A 19 -6.60 -4.68 -5.10
N PRO A 20 -7.74 -5.08 -4.51
CA PRO A 20 -7.95 -5.51 -3.11
C PRO A 20 -7.51 -6.95 -2.80
N GLY A 21 -7.25 -7.76 -3.83
CA GLY A 21 -6.74 -9.13 -3.71
C GLY A 21 -5.51 -9.37 -4.60
N ALA A 22 -5.19 -10.63 -4.86
CA ALA A 22 -4.11 -11.04 -5.75
C ALA A 22 -4.65 -11.64 -7.07
N GLY A 23 -3.81 -11.67 -8.10
CA GLY A 23 -4.17 -12.24 -9.41
C GLY A 23 -5.35 -11.51 -10.05
N LEU A 24 -6.37 -12.27 -10.47
CA LEU A 24 -7.57 -11.74 -11.13
C LEU A 24 -8.38 -10.77 -10.24
N HIS A 25 -8.28 -10.89 -8.92
CA HIS A 25 -9.01 -10.06 -7.95
C HIS A 25 -8.18 -8.87 -7.45
N GLY A 26 -7.06 -8.57 -8.10
CA GLY A 26 -6.18 -7.46 -7.76
C GLY A 26 -5.79 -6.64 -8.98
N GLY A 27 -4.70 -5.87 -8.83
CA GLY A 27 -4.13 -5.07 -9.91
C GLY A 27 -4.67 -3.64 -9.98
N GLU A 28 -5.52 -3.24 -9.03
CA GLU A 28 -5.99 -1.86 -8.93
C GLU A 28 -5.17 -1.08 -7.90
N VAL A 29 -4.97 0.21 -8.16
CA VAL A 29 -4.39 1.14 -7.20
C VAL A 29 -5.48 1.47 -6.18
N VAL A 30 -5.32 0.94 -4.96
CA VAL A 30 -6.24 1.20 -3.85
C VAL A 30 -5.89 2.51 -3.17
N VAL A 31 -4.59 2.81 -3.08
CA VAL A 31 -4.06 4.02 -2.43
C VAL A 31 -2.84 4.50 -3.18
N ALA A 32 -2.71 5.81 -3.35
CA ALA A 32 -1.47 6.45 -3.76
C ALA A 32 -1.31 7.76 -2.98
N GLY A 33 -0.23 7.86 -2.21
CA GLY A 33 -0.03 9.02 -1.36
C GLY A 33 1.15 8.89 -0.39
N PRO A 34 1.42 9.93 0.40
CA PRO A 34 2.30 9.79 1.54
C PRO A 34 1.72 8.78 2.56
N LEU A 35 2.58 8.27 3.43
CA LEU A 35 2.27 7.18 4.37
C LEU A 35 1.06 7.48 5.28
N ASP A 36 0.84 8.75 5.61
CA ASP A 36 -0.29 9.22 6.42
C ASP A 36 -1.65 8.83 5.82
N ARG A 37 -1.79 8.91 4.49
CA ARG A 37 -3.02 8.53 3.78
C ARG A 37 -3.27 7.02 3.74
N VAL A 38 -2.22 6.22 3.83
CA VAL A 38 -2.30 4.75 3.78
C VAL A 38 -2.74 4.16 5.13
N SER A 39 -2.35 4.81 6.24
CA SER A 39 -2.52 4.29 7.61
C SER A 39 -3.97 3.96 8.01
N HIS A 40 -4.99 4.57 7.38
CA HIS A 40 -6.39 4.33 7.70
C HIS A 40 -7.03 3.12 6.99
N ILE A 41 -6.30 2.46 6.07
CA ILE A 41 -6.91 1.51 5.13
C ILE A 41 -6.71 0.05 5.57
N LYS A 42 -5.78 -0.23 6.50
CA LYS A 42 -5.47 -1.58 6.99
C LYS A 42 -6.29 -2.07 8.21
N ASN A 43 -7.33 -1.35 8.65
CA ASN A 43 -8.18 -1.75 9.80
C ASN A 43 -9.35 -2.69 9.39
N ARG A 44 -9.06 -3.81 8.71
CA ARG A 44 -10.03 -4.91 8.53
C ARG A 44 -9.41 -6.25 8.88
#